data_AF-A0AAW2CRM2-F1
#
_entry.id   AF-A0AAW2CRM2-F1
#
_cell.length_a   1.000
_cell.length_b   1.000
_cell.length_c   1.000
_cell.angle_alpha   90.00
_cell.angle_beta   90.00
_cell.angle_gamma   90.00
#
_symmetry.space_group_name_H-M   'P 1'
#
loop_
_entity.id
_entity.type
_entity.pdbx_description
1 polymer ?
#
loop_
_entity_poly.entity_id
_entity_poly.type
_entity_poly.pdbx_seq_one_letter_code
_entity_poly.pdbx_strand_id
1 'polypeptide(L)'
;MFNGHLGELPLSGASMGSSFASVTGYIVLLGMGSALETLCGQAYGAKQYHMLGVHTQRAMLTLLALSIPLATIWYHTSTILIALGQDHEISTEVGVFNRWIIPSLFAYGILQCLNRFLQTQKNVIPMLISLDSQLCYTFLFVGFLCLKSSLGLKELPWKFPFPIGLMCFC
;
A
#
# COMPACT_ATOMS: atom_id res chain seq x y z
N MET A 1 6.24 -12.54 13.85
CA MET A 1 6.17 -14.01 13.88
C MET A 1 5.12 -14.44 14.90
N PHE A 2 3.85 -14.65 14.52
CA PHE A 2 2.79 -15.11 15.45
C PHE A 2 1.55 -15.66 14.71
N ASN A 3 1.68 -16.72 13.89
CA ASN A 3 0.57 -17.19 13.03
C ASN A 3 0.46 -18.72 12.84
N GLY A 4 0.87 -19.54 13.80
CA GLY A 4 0.82 -21.02 13.68
C GLY A 4 -0.57 -21.67 13.44
N HIS A 5 -1.67 -20.89 13.42
CA HIS A 5 -3.03 -21.42 13.27
C HIS A 5 -3.75 -21.05 11.96
N LEU A 6 -3.16 -20.21 11.09
CA LEU A 6 -3.82 -19.72 9.87
C LEU A 6 -3.52 -20.54 8.60
N GLY A 7 -2.75 -21.62 8.72
CA GLY A 7 -2.20 -22.36 7.58
C GLY A 7 -0.97 -21.66 7.02
N GLU A 8 0.08 -22.42 6.72
CA GLU A 8 1.38 -21.87 6.27
C GLU A 8 1.29 -21.24 4.87
N LEU A 9 0.41 -21.76 4.02
CA LEU A 9 0.19 -21.32 2.63
C LEU A 9 -0.33 -19.86 2.50
N PRO A 10 -1.49 -19.48 3.07
CA PRO A 10 -2.00 -18.11 2.94
C PRO A 10 -1.10 -17.09 3.63
N LEU A 11 -0.42 -17.48 4.71
CA LEU A 11 0.55 -16.65 5.41
C LEU A 11 1.79 -16.36 4.57
N SER A 12 2.36 -17.40 3.96
CA SER A 12 3.52 -17.26 3.08
C SER A 12 3.17 -16.47 1.82
N GLY A 13 1.99 -16.72 1.25
CA GLY A 13 1.48 -16.02 0.08
C GLY A 13 1.33 -14.51 0.28
N ALA A 14 0.65 -14.06 1.35
CA ALA A 14 0.49 -12.63 1.55
C ALA A 14 1.76 -11.92 2.07
N SER A 15 2.68 -12.60 2.77
CA SER A 15 4.01 -12.05 3.09
C SER A 15 4.86 -11.80 1.83
N MET A 16 4.84 -12.77 0.90
CA MET A 16 5.54 -12.64 -0.37
C MET A 16 4.88 -11.60 -1.29
N GLY A 17 3.54 -11.55 -1.32
CA GLY A 17 2.78 -10.56 -2.06
C GLY A 17 2.99 -9.13 -1.57
N SER A 18 2.99 -8.91 -0.24
CA SER A 18 3.27 -7.58 0.33
C SER A 18 4.70 -7.11 0.03
N SER A 19 5.67 -8.03 0.08
CA SER A 19 7.06 -7.76 -0.30
C SER A 19 7.17 -7.38 -1.78
N PHE A 20 6.53 -8.14 -2.66
CA PHE A 20 6.49 -7.86 -4.09
C PHE A 20 5.85 -6.48 -4.37
N ALA A 21 4.70 -6.20 -3.75
CA ALA A 21 3.99 -4.94 -3.91
C ALA A 21 4.80 -3.73 -3.39
N SER A 22 5.50 -3.91 -2.26
CA SER A 22 6.35 -2.86 -1.68
C SER A 22 7.49 -2.48 -2.62
N VAL A 23 8.22 -3.48 -3.13
CA VAL A 23 9.38 -3.25 -4.00
C VAL A 23 8.97 -2.72 -5.37
N THR A 24 7.95 -3.31 -5.98
CA THR A 24 7.57 -2.96 -7.36
C THR A 24 6.72 -1.70 -7.46
N GLY A 25 5.87 -1.41 -6.47
CA GLY A 25 4.93 -0.29 -6.52
C GLY A 25 5.23 0.80 -5.49
N TYR A 26 5.12 0.49 -4.20
CA TYR A 26 5.13 1.53 -3.17
C TYR A 26 6.45 2.30 -3.09
N ILE A 27 7.59 1.62 -3.18
CA ILE A 27 8.92 2.27 -3.18
C ILE A 27 9.10 3.15 -4.44
N VAL A 28 8.63 2.68 -5.60
CA VAL A 28 8.71 3.45 -6.86
C VAL A 28 7.89 4.73 -6.77
N LEU A 29 6.64 4.63 -6.27
CA LEU A 29 5.78 5.80 -6.07
C LEU A 29 6.34 6.75 -5.01
N LEU A 30 6.91 6.23 -3.93
CA LEU A 30 7.59 7.02 -2.90
C LEU A 30 8.79 7.78 -3.48
N GLY A 31 9.64 7.12 -4.26
CA GLY A 31 10.82 7.73 -4.88
C GLY A 31 10.47 8.88 -5.82
N MET A 32 9.43 8.70 -6.65
CA MET A 32 8.91 9.81 -7.46
C MET A 32 8.31 10.92 -6.60
N GLY A 33 7.58 10.58 -5.54
CA GLY A 33 7.05 11.56 -4.57
C GLY A 33 8.15 12.43 -3.95
N SER A 34 9.34 11.88 -3.68
CA SER A 34 10.51 12.64 -3.21
C SER A 34 11.10 13.57 -4.27
N ALA A 35 11.10 13.16 -5.55
CA ALA A 35 11.51 14.03 -6.64
C ALA A 35 10.56 15.23 -6.79
N LEU A 36 9.25 14.98 -6.64
CA LEU A 36 8.21 16.00 -6.63
C LEU A 36 8.39 16.99 -5.46
N GLU A 37 8.70 16.50 -4.27
CA GLU A 37 8.97 17.33 -3.09
C GLU A 37 10.07 18.36 -3.36
N THR A 38 11.14 17.91 -4.03
CA THR A 38 12.25 18.79 -4.42
C THR A 38 11.76 19.88 -5.38
N LEU A 39 11.01 19.53 -6.42
CA LEU A 39 10.45 20.50 -7.39
C LEU A 39 9.49 21.49 -6.73
N CYS A 40 8.62 21.00 -5.86
CA CYS A 40 7.68 21.81 -5.09
C CYS A 40 8.41 22.77 -4.13
N GLY A 41 9.47 22.31 -3.45
CA GLY A 41 10.32 23.14 -2.59
C GLY A 41 11.01 24.27 -3.37
N GLN A 42 11.48 24.00 -4.59
CA GLN A 42 12.05 25.02 -5.47
C GLN A 42 11.01 26.07 -5.88
N ALA A 43 9.82 25.64 -6.33
CA ALA A 43 8.74 26.54 -6.73
C ALA A 43 8.23 27.41 -5.56
N TYR A 44 8.13 26.82 -4.37
CA TYR A 44 7.75 27.53 -3.14
C TYR A 44 8.83 28.54 -2.73
N GLY A 45 10.12 28.16 -2.78
CA GLY A 45 11.24 29.06 -2.51
C GLY A 45 11.31 30.25 -3.47
N ALA A 46 10.93 30.05 -4.73
CA ALA A 46 10.80 31.10 -5.74
C ALA A 46 9.52 31.97 -5.57
N LYS A 47 8.73 31.76 -4.51
CA LYS A 47 7.44 32.42 -4.24
C LYS A 47 6.39 32.25 -5.35
N GLN A 48 6.50 31.21 -6.18
CA GLN A 48 5.57 30.92 -7.28
C GLN A 48 4.45 29.96 -6.83
N TYR A 49 3.62 30.39 -5.88
CA TYR A 49 2.57 29.53 -5.29
C TYR A 49 1.53 29.02 -6.30
N HIS A 50 1.25 29.79 -7.36
CA HIS A 50 0.38 29.33 -8.44
C HIS A 50 0.98 28.12 -9.18
N MET A 51 2.27 28.18 -9.51
CA MET A 51 2.98 27.11 -10.21
C MET A 51 3.10 25.86 -9.35
N LEU A 52 3.20 25.99 -8.02
CA LEU A 52 3.21 24.87 -7.08
C LEU A 52 1.96 23.98 -7.22
N GLY A 53 0.77 24.58 -7.33
CA GLY A 53 -0.47 23.85 -7.54
C GLY A 53 -0.49 23.11 -8.88
N VAL A 54 -0.05 23.78 -9.95
CA VAL A 54 0.04 23.20 -11.30
C VAL A 54 1.03 22.04 -11.34
N HIS A 55 2.20 22.18 -10.70
CA HIS A 55 3.19 21.11 -10.60
C HIS A 55 2.62 19.91 -9.87
N THR A 56 1.93 20.11 -8.75
CA THR A 56 1.27 19.04 -7.98
C THR A 56 0.20 18.30 -8.80
N GLN A 57 -0.62 19.02 -9.57
CA GLN A 57 -1.63 18.39 -10.43
C GLN A 57 -1.01 17.55 -11.55
N ARG A 58 0.02 18.09 -12.22
CA ARG A 58 0.76 17.36 -13.28
C ARG A 58 1.47 16.12 -12.71
N ALA A 59 2.04 16.27 -11.51
CA ALA A 59 2.60 15.19 -10.73
C ALA A 59 1.58 14.09 -10.45
N MET A 60 0.39 14.46 -9.94
CA MET A 60 -0.68 13.51 -9.63
C MET A 60 -1.10 12.72 -10.89
N LEU A 61 -1.25 13.38 -12.04
CA LEU A 61 -1.52 12.70 -13.30
C LEU A 61 -0.40 11.76 -13.74
N THR A 62 0.86 12.17 -13.53
CA THR A 62 2.04 11.35 -13.87
C THR A 62 2.12 10.11 -12.98
N LEU A 63 1.88 10.25 -11.67
CA LEU A 63 1.84 9.12 -10.75
C LEU A 63 0.69 8.16 -11.08
N LEU A 64 -0.51 8.68 -11.38
CA LEU A 64 -1.63 7.86 -11.81
C LEU A 64 -1.33 7.11 -13.11
N ALA A 65 -0.67 7.77 -14.07
CA ALA A 65 -0.25 7.14 -15.31
C ALA A 65 0.78 6.03 -15.07
N LEU A 66 1.71 6.19 -14.12
CA LEU A 66 2.66 5.12 -13.75
C LEU A 66 1.99 3.99 -12.97
N SER A 67 0.95 4.27 -12.18
CA SER A 67 0.20 3.22 -11.48
C SER A 67 -0.49 2.25 -12.45
N ILE A 68 -0.77 2.63 -13.70
CA ILE A 68 -1.36 1.75 -14.73
C ILE A 68 -0.44 0.57 -15.10
N PRO A 69 0.80 0.77 -15.61
CA PRO A 69 1.69 -0.35 -15.92
C PRO A 69 2.05 -1.16 -14.68
N LEU A 70 2.17 -0.52 -13.51
CA LEU A 70 2.38 -1.22 -12.24
C LEU A 70 1.20 -2.14 -11.89
N ALA A 71 -0.03 -1.67 -12.06
CA ALA A 71 -1.24 -2.49 -11.87
C ALA A 71 -1.28 -3.69 -12.84
N THR A 72 -0.82 -3.51 -14.08
CA THR A 72 -0.68 -4.63 -15.04
C THR A 72 0.34 -5.66 -14.58
N ILE A 73 1.49 -5.22 -14.05
CA ILE A 73 2.50 -6.12 -13.47
C ILE A 73 1.91 -6.88 -12.27
N TRP A 74 1.14 -6.20 -11.42
CA TRP A 74 0.49 -6.80 -10.24
C TRP A 74 -0.58 -7.82 -10.63
N TYR A 75 -1.29 -7.58 -11.73
CA TYR A 75 -2.26 -8.53 -12.27
C TYR A 75 -1.59 -9.85 -12.72
N HIS A 76 -0.38 -9.76 -13.28
CA HIS A 76 0.39 -10.92 -13.75
C HIS A 76 1.38 -11.48 -12.72
N THR A 77 1.32 -11.04 -11.45
CA THR A 77 2.25 -11.50 -10.42
C THR A 77 2.31 -13.03 -10.30
N SER A 78 1.18 -13.74 -10.37
CA SER A 78 1.17 -15.20 -10.27
C SER A 78 2.06 -15.86 -11.33
N THR A 79 1.93 -15.45 -12.59
CA THR A 79 2.74 -15.97 -13.70
C THR A 79 4.21 -15.61 -13.56
N ILE A 80 4.51 -14.41 -13.08
CA ILE A 80 5.88 -13.95 -12.84
C ILE A 80 6.56 -14.84 -11.78
N LEU A 81 5.87 -15.14 -10.67
CA LEU A 81 6.43 -15.98 -9.62
C LEU A 81 6.62 -17.44 -10.06
N ILE A 82 5.65 -17.99 -10.81
CA ILE A 82 5.77 -19.34 -11.38
C ILE A 82 6.99 -19.40 -12.31
N ALA A 83 7.20 -18.37 -13.15
CA ALA A 83 8.36 -18.30 -14.04
C ALA A 83 9.70 -18.16 -13.28
N LEU A 84 9.69 -17.58 -12.08
CA LEU A 84 10.84 -17.51 -11.17
C LEU A 84 11.09 -18.81 -10.40
N GLY A 85 10.29 -19.86 -10.63
CA GLY A 85 10.43 -21.17 -9.99
C GLY A 85 9.80 -21.27 -8.60
N GLN A 86 8.89 -20.37 -8.23
CA GLN A 86 8.10 -20.51 -7.00
C GLN A 86 7.03 -21.59 -7.13
N ASP A 87 6.63 -22.15 -5.99
CA ASP A 87 5.56 -23.15 -5.92
C ASP A 87 4.25 -22.60 -6.50
N HIS A 88 3.50 -23.46 -7.19
CA HIS A 88 2.28 -23.07 -7.90
C HIS A 88 1.16 -22.62 -6.94
N GLU A 89 1.04 -23.27 -5.78
CA GLU A 89 0.02 -22.94 -4.78
C GLU A 89 0.33 -21.58 -4.15
N ILE A 90 1.59 -21.36 -3.73
CA ILE A 90 2.03 -20.07 -3.17
C ILE A 90 1.89 -18.94 -4.20
N SER A 91 2.30 -19.17 -5.44
CA SER A 91 2.20 -18.17 -6.52
C SER A 91 0.76 -17.79 -6.86
N THR A 92 -0.18 -18.72 -6.70
CA THR A 92 -1.61 -18.46 -6.90
C THR A 92 -2.14 -17.56 -5.80
N GLU A 93 -1.82 -17.86 -4.53
CA GLU A 93 -2.19 -17.04 -3.38
C GLU A 93 -1.62 -15.61 -3.51
N VAL A 94 -0.34 -15.47 -3.83
CA VAL A 94 0.30 -14.16 -4.07
C VAL A 94 -0.44 -13.37 -5.17
N GLY A 95 -0.82 -14.03 -6.27
CA GLY A 95 -1.53 -13.40 -7.37
C GLY A 95 -2.95 -12.97 -7.03
N VAL A 96 -3.65 -13.68 -6.15
CA VAL A 96 -4.96 -13.24 -5.65
C VAL A 96 -4.78 -12.05 -4.72
N PHE A 97 -3.84 -12.11 -3.78
CA PHE A 97 -3.52 -11.00 -2.89
C PHE A 97 -3.19 -9.72 -3.67
N ASN A 98 -2.28 -9.80 -4.65
CA ASN A 98 -1.85 -8.64 -5.43
C ASN A 98 -2.99 -8.00 -6.23
N ARG A 99 -3.93 -8.78 -6.75
CA ARG A 99 -5.11 -8.25 -7.46
C ARG A 99 -6.03 -7.46 -6.54
N TRP A 100 -6.18 -7.87 -5.29
CA TRP A 100 -7.00 -7.16 -4.30
C TRP A 100 -6.40 -5.84 -3.84
N ILE A 101 -5.08 -5.70 -3.86
CA ILE A 101 -4.39 -4.46 -3.46
C ILE A 101 -4.15 -3.50 -4.64
N ILE A 102 -4.52 -3.83 -5.88
CA ILE A 102 -4.40 -2.91 -7.02
C ILE A 102 -5.07 -1.53 -6.75
N PRO A 103 -6.29 -1.45 -6.19
CA PRO A 103 -6.92 -0.16 -5.92
C PRO A 103 -6.13 0.71 -4.94
N SER A 104 -5.43 0.10 -3.96
CA SER A 104 -4.64 0.86 -2.99
C SER A 104 -3.41 1.51 -3.63
N LEU A 105 -2.90 0.96 -4.75
CA LEU A 105 -1.80 1.56 -5.50
C LEU A 105 -2.16 2.96 -6.05
N PHE A 106 -3.36 3.11 -6.60
CA PHE A 106 -3.84 4.40 -7.13
C PHE A 106 -4.09 5.41 -6.00
N ALA A 107 -4.74 4.95 -4.93
CA ALA A 107 -4.98 5.78 -3.75
C ALA A 107 -3.67 6.27 -3.13
N TYR A 108 -2.66 5.40 -3.05
CA TYR A 108 -1.34 5.74 -2.53
C TYR A 108 -0.65 6.82 -3.37
N GLY A 109 -0.72 6.73 -4.70
CA GLY A 109 -0.14 7.75 -5.60
C GLY A 109 -0.73 9.14 -5.39
N ILE A 110 -2.07 9.24 -5.24
CA ILE A 110 -2.76 10.50 -4.96
C ILE A 110 -2.38 11.02 -3.56
N LEU A 111 -2.43 10.15 -2.55
CA LEU A 111 -2.13 10.51 -1.16
C LEU A 111 -0.70 11.03 -1.01
N GLN A 112 0.28 10.41 -1.71
CA GLN A 112 1.66 10.89 -1.73
C GLN A 112 1.77 12.32 -2.28
N CYS A 113 1.10 12.61 -3.41
CA CYS A 113 1.12 13.95 -3.99
C CYS A 113 0.53 14.99 -3.04
N LEU A 114 -0.61 14.68 -2.42
CA LEU A 114 -1.31 15.58 -1.51
C LEU A 114 -0.49 15.84 -0.24
N ASN A 115 0.08 14.77 0.35
CA ASN A 115 0.92 14.89 1.55
C ASN A 115 2.14 15.77 1.29
N ARG A 116 2.79 15.66 0.13
CA ARG A 116 3.95 16.51 -0.21
C ARG A 116 3.57 17.97 -0.46
N PHE A 117 2.44 18.20 -1.14
CA PHE A 117 1.91 19.55 -1.33
C PHE A 117 1.67 20.25 0.01
N LEU A 118 0.98 19.57 0.94
CA LEU A 118 0.70 20.10 2.27
C LEU A 118 1.98 20.30 3.11
N GLN A 119 2.94 19.37 3.03
CA GLN A 119 4.25 19.50 3.69
C GLN A 119 5.03 20.73 3.20
N THR A 120 5.05 21.00 1.89
CA THR A 120 5.77 22.16 1.33
C THR A 120 5.17 23.50 1.76
N GLN A 121 3.88 23.53 2.10
CA GLN A 121 3.19 24.70 2.65
C GLN A 121 3.35 24.85 4.17
N LYS A 122 4.14 23.98 4.82
CA LYS A 122 4.28 23.85 6.28
C LYS A 122 2.98 23.49 7.01
N ASN A 123 1.95 22.99 6.31
CA ASN A 123 0.72 22.52 6.93
C ASN A 123 0.77 21.00 7.16
N VAL A 124 1.42 20.60 8.26
CA VAL A 124 1.65 19.18 8.58
C VAL A 124 0.52 18.54 9.39
N ILE A 125 -0.44 19.32 9.89
CA ILE A 125 -1.54 18.83 10.73
C ILE A 125 -2.39 17.76 10.01
N PRO A 126 -2.80 17.94 8.74
CA PRO A 126 -3.60 16.92 8.04
C PRO A 126 -2.83 15.60 7.83
N MET A 127 -1.51 15.69 7.65
CA MET A 127 -0.64 14.52 7.51
C MET A 127 -0.54 13.75 8.83
N LEU A 128 -0.37 14.47 9.95
CA LEU A 128 -0.34 13.88 11.30
C LEU A 128 -1.66 13.15 11.60
N ILE A 129 -2.80 13.79 11.35
CA ILE A 129 -4.13 13.17 11.55
C ILE A 129 -4.29 11.91 10.71
N SER A 130 -3.80 11.91 9.47
CA SER A 130 -3.88 10.74 8.58
C SER A 130 -3.03 9.58 9.09
N LEU A 131 -1.81 9.86 9.59
CA LEU A 131 -0.92 8.85 10.18
C LEU A 131 -1.49 8.31 11.49
N ASP A 132 -1.98 9.18 12.36
CA ASP A 132 -2.60 8.81 13.63
C ASP A 132 -3.87 7.97 13.40
N SER A 133 -4.68 8.33 12.40
CA SER A 133 -5.86 7.56 12.01
C SER A 133 -5.50 6.17 11.47
N GLN A 134 -4.46 6.07 10.64
CA GLN A 134 -3.96 4.79 10.12
C GLN A 134 -3.47 3.90 11.29
N LEU A 135 -2.68 4.46 12.21
CA LEU A 135 -2.14 3.74 13.35
C LEU A 135 -3.24 3.26 14.31
N CYS A 136 -4.21 4.13 14.60
CA CYS A 136 -5.35 3.81 15.45
C CYS A 136 -6.21 2.71 14.83
N TYR A 137 -6.49 2.79 13.53
CA TYR A 137 -7.21 1.75 12.80
C TYR A 137 -6.48 0.40 12.88
N THR A 138 -5.17 0.38 12.60
CA THR A 138 -4.36 -0.83 12.69
C THR A 138 -4.35 -1.40 14.12
N PHE A 139 -4.15 -0.55 15.14
CA PHE A 139 -4.10 -0.99 16.54
C PHE A 139 -5.44 -1.56 17.03
N LEU A 140 -6.55 -0.87 16.73
CA LEU A 140 -7.90 -1.34 17.08
C LEU A 140 -8.27 -2.62 16.34
N PHE A 141 -7.95 -2.69 15.04
CA PHE A 141 -8.25 -3.86 14.21
C PHE A 141 -7.44 -5.09 14.64
N VAL A 142 -6.13 -4.95 14.83
CA VAL A 142 -5.24 -6.01 15.33
C VAL A 142 -5.66 -6.42 16.74
N GLY A 143 -5.91 -5.45 17.62
CA GLY A 143 -6.33 -5.69 19.00
C GLY A 143 -7.65 -6.46 19.07
N PHE A 144 -8.63 -6.09 18.23
CA PHE A 144 -9.90 -6.79 18.11
C PHE A 144 -9.74 -8.23 17.60
N LEU A 145 -8.93 -8.44 16.56
CA LEU A 145 -8.64 -9.79 16.04
C LEU A 145 -7.91 -10.66 17.07
N CYS A 146 -6.98 -10.07 17.82
CA CYS A 146 -6.25 -10.74 18.89
C CYS A 146 -7.20 -11.19 20.02
N LEU A 147 -8.10 -10.29 20.44
CA LEU A 147 -9.13 -10.60 21.44
C LEU A 147 -10.06 -11.73 20.97
N LYS A 148 -10.47 -11.70 19.69
CA LYS A 148 -11.31 -12.74 19.10
C LYS A 148 -10.60 -14.09 19.02
N SER A 149 -9.30 -14.10 18.70
CA SER A 149 -8.50 -15.33 18.66
C SER A 149 -8.21 -15.90 20.05
N SER A 150 -8.09 -15.04 21.07
CA SER A 150 -7.90 -15.46 22.48
C SER A 150 -9.17 -16.02 23.12
N LEU A 151 -10.36 -15.62 22.63
CA LEU A 151 -11.65 -16.07 23.15
C LEU A 151 -12.18 -17.36 22.49
N GLY A 152 -11.45 -17.94 21.53
CA GLY A 152 -11.79 -19.24 20.95
C GLY A 152 -13.13 -19.30 20.20
N LEU A 153 -13.71 -18.15 19.85
CA LEU A 153 -14.95 -18.07 19.08
C LEU A 153 -14.69 -18.45 17.61
N LYS A 154 -14.59 -19.76 17.36
CA LYS A 154 -14.93 -20.39 16.09
C LYS A 154 -16.39 -20.04 15.78
N GLU A 155 -16.73 -19.95 14.50
CA GLU A 155 -18.05 -19.57 13.97
C GLU A 155 -18.27 -18.06 13.74
N LEU A 156 -17.72 -17.54 12.63
CA LEU A 156 -18.39 -16.50 11.84
C LEU A 156 -18.14 -16.77 10.34
N PRO A 157 -19.19 -16.80 9.50
CA PRO A 157 -19.15 -17.26 8.11
C PRO A 157 -18.67 -16.16 7.15
N TRP A 158 -17.62 -15.42 7.52
CA TRP A 158 -16.96 -14.52 6.59
C TRP A 158 -15.78 -15.26 5.98
N LYS A 159 -16.05 -16.00 4.89
CA LYS A 159 -15.03 -16.35 3.90
C LYS A 159 -14.55 -15.04 3.25
N PHE A 160 -13.77 -14.24 3.98
CA PHE A 160 -12.87 -13.32 3.30
C PHE A 160 -11.87 -14.18 2.54
N PRO A 161 -11.67 -13.96 1.23
CA PRO A 161 -10.80 -14.79 0.42
C PRO A 161 -9.33 -14.69 0.84
N PHE A 162 -8.97 -13.79 1.77
CA PHE A 162 -7.68 -13.70 2.43
C PHE A 162 -7.87 -13.53 3.94
N PRO A 163 -7.03 -14.15 4.79
CA PRO A 163 -7.07 -13.89 6.21
C PRO A 163 -6.58 -12.45 6.44
N ILE A 164 -7.49 -11.58 6.85
CA ILE A 164 -7.23 -10.16 7.08
C ILE A 164 -6.18 -9.95 8.20
N GLY A 165 -5.83 -10.99 8.95
CA GLY A 165 -4.65 -11.03 9.83
C GLY A 165 -3.29 -10.86 9.10
N LEU A 166 -3.23 -10.95 7.77
CA LEU A 166 -2.01 -10.73 6.97
C LEU A 166 -1.83 -9.30 6.45
N MET A 167 -2.88 -8.47 6.46
CA MET A 167 -2.69 -7.03 6.28
C MET A 167 -1.97 -6.40 7.48
N CYS A 168 -1.84 -7.12 8.61
CA CYS A 168 -1.19 -6.67 9.84
C CYS A 168 0.35 -6.62 9.81
N PHE A 169 1.00 -6.96 8.70
CA PHE A 169 2.48 -6.89 8.57
C PHE A 169 2.96 -5.91 7.49
N CYS A 170 2.06 -5.12 6.87
CA CYS A 170 2.43 -4.07 5.93
C CYS A 170 2.16 -2.68 6.52
#